data_AF-A0A4R4UFG6-F1
#
_entry.id   AF-A0A4R4UFG6-F1
#
_cell.length_a   1.000
_cell.length_b   1.000
_cell.length_c   1.000
_cell.angle_alpha   90.00
_cell.angle_beta   90.00
_cell.angle_gamma   90.00
#
_symmetry.space_group_name_H-M   'P 1'
#
loop_
_entity.id
_entity.type
_entity.pdbx_description
1 polymer ?
#
loop_
_entity_poly.entity_id
_entity_poly.type
_entity_poly.pdbx_seq_one_letter_code
_entity_poly.pdbx_strand_id
1 'polypeptide(L)'
;MSSGGGVDVSLEALRSDAKKWETAAQGLSGPLNAVGSLDVELADVSIFAQWAGLDQSFNDATSAMEEVIRKAAEYFRKIGSDLNESAKEYQADDERGMHQVQGAYRMEGDLYGG
;
A
#
# COMPACT_ATOMS: atom_id res chain seq x y z
N MET A 1 32.62 -10.89 1.43
CA MET A 1 31.29 -10.89 0.82
C MET A 1 30.52 -9.75 1.46
N SER A 2 30.24 -8.69 0.71
CA SER A 2 29.80 -7.40 1.27
C SER A 2 28.34 -7.47 1.73
N SER A 3 28.09 -7.21 3.02
CA SER A 3 26.74 -7.12 3.60
C SER A 3 25.87 -6.07 2.89
N GLY A 4 26.48 -5.02 2.34
CA GLY A 4 25.76 -3.95 1.63
C GLY A 4 24.97 -4.42 0.40
N GLY A 5 25.45 -5.44 -0.31
CA GLY A 5 24.74 -5.96 -1.49
C GLY A 5 23.44 -6.69 -1.16
N GLY A 6 23.31 -7.25 0.05
CA GLY A 6 22.07 -7.89 0.51
C GLY A 6 21.03 -6.88 1.02
N VAL A 7 21.51 -5.81 1.65
CA VAL A 7 20.66 -4.71 2.15
C VAL A 7 20.03 -3.96 0.98
N ASP A 8 20.82 -3.59 -0.03
CA ASP A 8 20.32 -2.88 -1.22
C ASP A 8 19.22 -3.66 -1.96
N VAL A 9 19.43 -4.97 -2.16
CA VAL A 9 18.43 -5.86 -2.79
C VAL A 9 17.15 -5.93 -1.96
N SER A 10 17.27 -5.96 -0.63
CA SER A 10 16.11 -6.03 0.26
C SER A 10 15.34 -4.71 0.28
N LEU A 11 16.03 -3.57 0.26
CA LEU A 11 15.43 -2.23 0.15
C LEU A 11 14.70 -2.05 -1.18
N GLU A 12 15.30 -2.51 -2.28
CA GLU A 12 14.67 -2.49 -3.60
C GLU A 12 13.42 -3.36 -3.65
N ALA A 13 13.47 -4.56 -3.04
CA ALA A 13 12.31 -5.44 -2.95
C ALA A 13 11.15 -4.79 -2.18
N LEU A 14 11.42 -4.19 -1.01
CA LEU A 14 10.39 -3.49 -0.22
C LEU A 14 9.73 -2.34 -1.01
N ARG A 15 10.54 -1.52 -1.69
CA ARG A 15 10.05 -0.41 -2.53
C ARG A 15 9.27 -0.90 -3.75
N SER A 16 9.73 -1.98 -4.37
CA SER A 16 9.05 -2.63 -5.49
C SER A 16 7.69 -3.17 -5.09
N ASP A 17 7.61 -3.86 -3.95
CA ASP A 17 6.35 -4.37 -3.43
C ASP A 17 5.42 -3.23 -3.00
N ALA A 18 5.94 -2.18 -2.37
CA ALA A 18 5.17 -0.98 -2.06
C ALA A 18 4.51 -0.38 -3.32
N LYS A 19 5.26 -0.29 -4.43
CA LYS A 19 4.74 0.18 -5.71
C LYS A 19 3.66 -0.73 -6.29
N LYS A 20 3.76 -2.06 -6.11
CA LYS A 20 2.72 -3.00 -6.56
C LYS A 20 1.41 -2.76 -5.81
N TRP A 21 1.48 -2.55 -4.50
CA TRP A 21 0.29 -2.25 -3.69
C TRP A 21 -0.33 -0.90 -4.04
N GLU A 22 0.48 0.13 -4.25
CA GLU A 22 -0.02 1.44 -4.72
C GLU A 22 -0.68 1.32 -6.11
N THR A 23 -0.07 0.57 -7.03
CA THR A 23 -0.64 0.31 -8.35
C THR A 23 -1.96 -0.45 -8.24
N ALA A 24 -2.06 -1.43 -7.34
CA ALA A 24 -3.31 -2.15 -7.07
C ALA A 24 -4.40 -1.23 -6.52
N ALA A 25 -4.05 -0.32 -5.59
CA ALA A 25 -4.98 0.67 -5.06
C ALA A 25 -5.52 1.61 -6.15
N GLN A 26 -4.65 2.06 -7.06
CA GLN A 26 -5.04 2.87 -8.22
C GLN A 26 -5.91 2.09 -9.21
N GLY A 27 -5.61 0.79 -9.40
CA GLY A 27 -6.41 -0.10 -10.23
C GLY A 27 -7.87 -0.25 -9.78
N LEU A 28 -8.17 0.02 -8.51
CA LEU A 28 -9.53 -0.02 -7.97
C LEU A 28 -10.38 1.20 -8.32
N SER A 29 -9.80 2.27 -8.88
CA SER A 29 -10.58 3.44 -9.34
C SER A 29 -11.54 3.10 -10.47
N GLY A 30 -11.16 2.19 -11.38
CA GLY A 30 -12.04 1.73 -12.46
C GLY A 30 -13.29 1.01 -11.93
N PRO A 31 -13.14 -0.07 -11.13
CA PRO A 31 -14.25 -0.73 -10.46
C PRO A 31 -15.12 0.20 -9.61
N LEU A 32 -14.51 1.12 -8.84
CA LEU A 32 -15.27 2.07 -8.01
C LEU A 32 -16.16 2.98 -8.87
N ASN A 33 -15.63 3.50 -9.97
CA ASN A 33 -16.40 4.33 -10.89
C ASN A 33 -17.51 3.54 -11.59
N ALA A 34 -17.23 2.28 -11.96
CA ALA A 34 -18.22 1.42 -12.59
C ALA A 34 -19.39 1.12 -11.63
N VAL A 35 -19.10 0.76 -10.38
CA VAL A 35 -20.12 0.50 -9.37
C VAL A 35 -20.90 1.77 -9.02
N GLY A 36 -20.23 2.90 -8.80
CA GLY A 36 -20.93 4.16 -8.48
C GLY A 36 -21.75 4.76 -9.63
N SER A 37 -21.64 4.20 -10.84
CA SER A 37 -22.52 4.52 -11.96
C SER A 37 -23.76 3.62 -12.05
N LEU A 38 -23.86 2.59 -11.19
CA LEU A 38 -25.00 1.69 -11.11
C LEU A 38 -25.97 2.21 -10.06
N ASP A 39 -26.79 3.20 -10.42
CA ASP A 39 -28.02 3.49 -9.71
C ASP A 39 -29.22 2.88 -10.42
N VAL A 40 -30.26 2.59 -9.64
CA VAL A 40 -31.59 2.31 -10.17
C VAL A 40 -32.49 3.38 -9.60
N GLU A 41 -33.01 4.24 -10.46
CA GLU A 41 -34.01 5.21 -10.09
C GLU A 41 -35.41 4.57 -10.02
N LEU A 42 -36.30 5.24 -9.30
CA LEU A 42 -37.71 4.90 -9.26
C LEU A 42 -38.37 4.87 -10.65
N ALA A 43 -37.83 5.64 -11.60
CA ALA A 43 -38.30 5.65 -12.98
C ALA A 43 -37.89 4.39 -13.76
N ASP A 44 -36.87 3.67 -13.31
CA ASP A 44 -36.30 2.50 -13.99
C ASP A 44 -36.99 1.18 -13.62
N VAL A 45 -37.81 1.21 -12.56
CA VAL A 45 -38.53 0.03 -12.05
C VAL A 45 -40.04 0.23 -12.08
N SER A 46 -40.78 -0.86 -12.33
CA SER A 46 -42.24 -0.81 -12.20
C SER A 46 -42.66 -0.51 -10.75
N ILE A 47 -43.83 0.12 -10.56
CA ILE A 47 -44.38 0.41 -9.23
C ILE A 47 -44.52 -0.85 -8.34
N PHE A 48 -44.76 -2.02 -8.94
CA PHE A 48 -44.83 -3.29 -8.21
C PHE A 48 -43.44 -3.75 -7.72
N ALA A 49 -42.39 -3.49 -8.51
CA ALA A 49 -41.01 -3.78 -8.12
C ALA A 49 -40.52 -2.81 -7.02
N GLN A 50 -40.95 -1.55 -7.08
CA GLN A 50 -40.76 -0.58 -6.00
C GLN A 50 -41.45 -1.03 -4.71
N TRP A 51 -42.71 -1.48 -4.77
CA TRP A 51 -43.41 -2.01 -3.58
C TRP A 51 -42.74 -3.25 -2.99
N ALA A 52 -42.05 -4.03 -3.83
CA ALA A 52 -41.24 -5.16 -3.39
C ALA A 52 -39.85 -4.75 -2.86
N GLY A 53 -39.48 -3.46 -2.92
CA GLY A 53 -38.22 -2.92 -2.41
C GLY A 53 -37.00 -3.21 -3.29
N LEU A 54 -37.19 -3.42 -4.60
CA LEU A 54 -36.10 -3.76 -5.52
C LEU A 54 -35.09 -2.62 -5.68
N ASP A 55 -35.56 -1.38 -5.81
CA ASP A 55 -34.75 -0.16 -5.91
C ASP A 55 -33.85 -0.01 -4.68
N GLN A 56 -34.44 -0.13 -3.49
CA GLN A 56 -33.69 -0.01 -2.24
C GLN A 56 -32.67 -1.14 -2.09
N SER A 57 -33.06 -2.39 -2.34
CA SER A 57 -32.16 -3.54 -2.24
C SER A 57 -30.99 -3.45 -3.23
N PHE A 58 -31.24 -2.95 -4.44
CA PHE A 58 -30.21 -2.73 -5.44
C PHE A 58 -29.23 -1.64 -5.01
N ASN A 59 -29.73 -0.47 -4.59
CA ASN A 59 -28.91 0.65 -4.18
C ASN A 59 -28.10 0.35 -2.89
N ASP A 60 -28.66 -0.42 -1.95
CA ASP A 60 -27.95 -0.92 -0.78
C ASP A 60 -26.80 -1.86 -1.19
N ALA A 61 -27.02 -2.74 -2.16
CA ALA A 61 -26.00 -3.63 -2.68
C ALA A 61 -24.87 -2.86 -3.40
N THR A 62 -25.22 -1.87 -4.23
CA THR A 62 -24.24 -0.98 -4.87
C THR A 62 -23.39 -0.26 -3.82
N SER A 63 -24.04 0.33 -2.81
CA SER A 63 -23.36 1.04 -1.72
C SER A 63 -22.39 0.13 -0.95
N ALA A 64 -22.80 -1.11 -0.65
CA ALA A 64 -21.94 -2.08 0.03
C ALA A 64 -20.73 -2.47 -0.83
N MET A 65 -20.90 -2.62 -2.15
CA MET A 65 -19.80 -2.89 -3.07
C MET A 65 -18.81 -1.72 -3.13
N GLU A 66 -19.31 -0.48 -3.21
CA GLU A 66 -18.45 0.71 -3.17
C GLU A 66 -17.61 0.78 -1.89
N GLU A 67 -18.23 0.50 -0.74
CA GLU A 67 -17.55 0.52 0.55
C GLU A 67 -16.41 -0.50 0.60
N VAL A 68 -16.67 -1.73 0.13
CA VAL A 68 -15.65 -2.79 0.08
C VAL A 68 -14.49 -2.40 -0.85
N ILE A 69 -14.78 -1.86 -2.03
CA ILE A 69 -13.75 -1.42 -2.98
C ILE A 69 -12.91 -0.27 -2.38
N ARG A 70 -13.57 0.69 -1.71
CA ARG A 70 -12.90 1.82 -1.06
C ARG A 70 -11.97 1.35 0.06
N LYS A 71 -12.45 0.47 0.94
CA LYS A 71 -11.65 -0.13 2.02
C LYS A 71 -10.48 -0.93 1.48
N ALA A 72 -10.68 -1.70 0.41
CA ALA A 72 -9.59 -2.43 -0.24
C ALA A 72 -8.50 -1.47 -0.77
N ALA A 73 -8.88 -0.36 -1.42
CA ALA A 73 -7.92 0.65 -1.88
C ALA A 73 -7.17 1.31 -0.73
N GLU A 74 -7.85 1.62 0.38
CA GLU A 74 -7.21 2.15 1.59
C GLU A 74 -6.21 1.17 2.20
N TYR A 75 -6.57 -0.11 2.31
CA TYR A 75 -5.66 -1.14 2.81
C TYR A 75 -4.43 -1.32 1.92
N PHE A 76 -4.60 -1.33 0.60
CA PHE A 76 -3.47 -1.43 -0.33
C PHE A 76 -2.53 -0.23 -0.20
N ARG A 77 -3.06 1.00 -0.10
CA ARG A 77 -2.23 2.19 0.17
C ARG A 77 -1.51 2.09 1.49
N LYS A 78 -2.19 1.60 2.54
CA LYS A 78 -1.58 1.41 3.85
C LYS A 78 -0.41 0.43 3.79
N ILE A 79 -0.59 -0.73 3.15
CA ILE A 79 0.48 -1.72 2.99
C ILE A 79 1.67 -1.10 2.24
N GLY A 80 1.42 -0.37 1.15
CA GLY A 80 2.47 0.32 0.41
C GLY A 80 3.21 1.37 1.24
N SER A 81 2.49 2.12 2.09
CA SER A 81 3.09 3.08 3.01
C SER A 81 3.96 2.39 4.06
N ASP A 82 3.44 1.36 4.72
CA ASP A 82 4.14 0.59 5.76
C ASP A 82 5.46 -0.01 5.19
N LEU A 83 5.43 -0.56 3.97
CA LEU A 83 6.63 -1.10 3.31
C LEU A 83 7.68 -0.02 3.00
N ASN A 84 7.26 1.17 2.56
CA ASN A 84 8.16 2.29 2.34
C ASN A 84 8.76 2.82 3.65
N GLU A 85 8.00 2.80 4.73
CA GLU A 85 8.48 3.16 6.06
C GLU A 85 9.54 2.18 6.54
N SER A 86 9.26 0.87 6.46
CA SER A 86 10.25 -0.16 6.79
C SER A 86 11.53 -0.04 5.94
N ALA A 87 11.41 0.27 4.65
CA ALA A 87 12.58 0.50 3.79
C ALA A 87 13.41 1.71 4.25
N LYS A 88 12.77 2.79 4.72
CA LYS A 88 13.48 3.96 5.26
C LYS A 88 14.19 3.62 6.57
N GLU A 89 13.54 2.89 7.45
CA GLU A 89 14.12 2.45 8.72
C GLU A 89 15.35 1.57 8.49
N TYR A 90 15.25 0.56 7.61
CA TYR A 90 16.38 -0.30 7.29
C TYR A 90 17.56 0.46 6.67
N GLN A 91 17.29 1.40 5.76
CA GLN A 91 18.34 2.22 5.17
C GLN A 91 19.05 3.06 6.25
N ALA A 92 18.29 3.69 7.15
CA ALA A 92 18.84 4.50 8.23
C ALA A 92 19.68 3.66 9.22
N ASP A 93 19.25 2.44 9.51
CA ASP A 93 19.98 1.53 10.40
C ASP A 93 21.27 1.02 9.77
N ASP A 94 21.28 0.72 8.47
CA ASP A 94 22.50 0.33 7.75
C ASP A 94 23.52 1.48 7.69
N GLU A 95 23.07 2.70 7.37
CA GLU A 95 23.91 3.90 7.36
C GLU A 95 24.55 4.16 8.74
N ARG A 96 23.75 4.06 9.82
CA ARG A 96 24.25 4.20 11.20
C ARG A 96 25.25 3.10 11.56
N GLY A 97 24.97 1.86 11.19
CA GLY A 97 25.86 0.72 11.42
C GLY A 97 27.21 0.92 10.74
N MET A 98 27.21 1.34 9.47
CA MET A 98 28.42 1.64 8.71
C MET A 98 29.26 2.75 9.34
N HIS A 99 28.63 3.82 9.85
CA HIS A 99 29.35 4.89 10.55
C HIS A 99 30.01 4.42 11.85
N GLN A 100 29.35 3.55 12.62
CA GLN A 100 29.92 2.99 13.85
C GLN A 100 31.11 2.08 13.58
N VAL A 101 31.01 1.22 12.54
CA VAL A 101 32.10 0.34 12.12
C VAL A 101 33.31 1.14 11.65
N GLN A 102 33.12 2.16 10.80
CA GLN A 102 34.21 3.03 10.34
C GLN A 102 34.88 3.80 11.50
N GLY A 103 34.10 4.24 12.49
CA GLY A 103 34.62 4.88 13.70
C GLY A 103 35.48 3.97 14.56
N ALA A 104 35.08 2.70 14.71
CA ALA A 104 35.84 1.70 15.47
C ALA A 104 37.18 1.35 14.79
N TYR A 105 37.17 1.11 13.47
CA TYR A 105 38.39 0.81 12.71
C TYR A 105 39.39 1.98 12.70
N ARG A 106 38.91 3.23 12.70
CA ARG A 106 39.78 4.41 12.80
C ARG A 106 40.47 4.50 14.17
N MET A 107 39.74 4.27 15.26
CA MET A 107 40.33 4.28 16.61
C MET A 107 41.33 3.14 16.84
N GLU A 108 41.09 1.95 16.30
CA GLU A 108 42.02 0.82 16.42
C GLU A 108 43.31 1.04 15.62
N GLY A 109 43.22 1.67 14.43
CA GLY A 109 44.39 2.09 13.64
C GLY A 109 45.27 3.12 14.35
N ASP A 110 44.66 4.07 15.07
CA ASP A 110 45.39 5.09 15.85
C ASP A 110 46.04 4.51 17.14
N LEU A 111 45.51 3.41 17.68
CA LEU A 111 46.02 2.75 18.90
C LEU A 111 47.15 1.73 18.64
N TYR A 112 47.21 1.15 17.44
CA TYR A 112 48.20 0.11 17.08
C TYR A 112 49.15 0.50 15.92
N GLY A 113 48.97 1.67 15.30
CA GLY A 113 49.81 2.20 14.24
C GLY A 113 50.68 3.37 14.68
N GLY A 114 51.65 3.12 15.57
CA GLY A 114 52.68 4.06 16.00
C GLY A 114 54.05 3.40 16.06
#